data_AF-A0ABD4KV26-F1
#
_entry.id   AF-A0ABD4KV26-F1
#
_cell.length_a   1.000
_cell.length_b   1.000
_cell.length_c   1.000
_cell.angle_alpha   90.00
_cell.angle_beta   90.00
_cell.angle_gamma   90.00
#
_symmetry.space_group_name_H-M   'P 1'
#
loop_
_entity.id
_entity.type
_entity.pdbx_description
1 polymer ?
#
loop_
_entity_poly.entity_id
_entity_poly.type
_entity_poly.pdbx_seq_one_letter_code
_entity_poly.pdbx_strand_id
1 'polypeptide(L)'
;NKISNAEITEAIQDLVEHALPLSEIENLTQLTYCRNTFGLSFPVLKLAKSPRPEDIRSAAKDAKERNRYSTTKVAQRGEKNYVICTQWTDRHRNAFCRWQAIFSNGA
;
A
#
# COMPACT_ATOMS: atom_id res chain seq x y z
N ASN A 1 1.94 -13.95 -17.21
CA ASN A 1 2.51 -13.85 -15.85
C ASN A 1 1.54 -13.12 -14.94
N LYS A 2 1.23 -13.68 -13.76
CA LYS A 2 0.51 -12.96 -12.70
C LYS A 2 1.54 -12.21 -11.86
N ILE A 3 1.35 -10.90 -11.67
CA ILE A 3 2.20 -10.07 -10.80
C ILE A 3 2.26 -10.65 -9.38
N SER A 4 3.44 -10.70 -8.75
CA SER A 4 3.68 -11.20 -7.40
C SER A 4 3.38 -10.16 -6.31
N ASN A 5 3.35 -10.56 -5.03
CA ASN A 5 3.12 -9.61 -3.93
C ASN A 5 4.30 -8.66 -3.73
N ALA A 6 5.52 -9.11 -4.01
CA ALA A 6 6.71 -8.27 -3.97
C ALA A 6 6.62 -7.19 -5.04
N GLU A 7 6.32 -7.56 -6.28
CA GLU A 7 6.13 -6.60 -7.38
C GLU A 7 4.98 -5.62 -7.10
N ILE A 8 3.86 -6.08 -6.54
CA ILE A 8 2.76 -5.17 -6.12
C ILE A 8 3.25 -4.19 -5.06
N THR A 9 4.00 -4.66 -4.05
CA THR A 9 4.50 -3.82 -2.96
C THR A 9 5.46 -2.76 -3.48
N GLU A 10 6.37 -3.15 -4.39
CA GLU A 10 7.32 -2.25 -5.04
C GLU A 10 6.63 -1.24 -5.95
N ALA A 11 5.65 -1.68 -6.74
CA ALA A 11 4.85 -0.78 -7.58
C ALA A 11 4.06 0.24 -6.75
N ILE A 12 3.46 -0.18 -5.62
CA ILE A 12 2.77 0.76 -4.72
C ILE A 12 3.75 1.75 -4.12
N GLN A 13 4.93 1.30 -3.72
CA GLN A 13 5.97 2.18 -3.19
C GLN A 13 6.32 3.28 -4.19
N ASP A 14 6.71 2.88 -5.41
CA ASP A 14 7.09 3.79 -6.48
C ASP A 14 5.98 4.79 -6.83
N LEU A 15 4.74 4.28 -6.97
CA LEU A 15 3.58 5.12 -7.24
C LEU A 15 3.32 6.14 -6.13
N VAL A 16 3.38 5.75 -4.85
CA VAL A 16 3.18 6.68 -3.73
C VAL A 16 4.27 7.74 -3.68
N GLU A 17 5.52 7.36 -3.91
CA GLU A 17 6.68 8.25 -3.84
C GLU A 17 6.70 9.24 -5.00
N HIS A 18 6.23 8.85 -6.18
CA HIS A 18 6.46 9.63 -7.41
C HIS A 18 5.19 10.06 -8.15
N ALA A 19 4.19 9.21 -8.31
CA ALA A 19 3.11 9.42 -9.28
C ALA A 19 1.75 9.81 -8.67
N LEU A 20 1.39 9.26 -7.51
CA LEU A 20 0.04 9.41 -6.99
C LEU A 20 -0.23 10.85 -6.51
N PRO A 21 -1.43 11.39 -6.81
CA PRO A 21 -1.91 12.59 -6.15
C PRO A 21 -2.16 12.31 -4.66
N LEU A 22 -2.04 13.34 -3.83
CA LEU A 22 -2.23 13.22 -2.37
C LEU A 22 -3.60 12.65 -2.00
N SER A 23 -4.65 13.01 -2.74
CA SER A 23 -6.00 12.47 -2.54
C SER A 23 -6.07 10.95 -2.74
N GLU A 24 -5.30 10.41 -3.69
CA GLU A 24 -5.27 8.97 -3.91
C GLU A 24 -4.46 8.25 -2.83
N ILE A 25 -3.38 8.86 -2.34
CA ILE A 25 -2.65 8.34 -1.17
C ILE A 25 -3.58 8.29 0.04
N GLU A 26 -4.41 9.32 0.26
CA GLU A 26 -5.42 9.33 1.32
C GLU A 26 -6.44 8.21 1.12
N ASN A 27 -6.97 8.02 -0.09
CA ASN A 27 -7.86 6.90 -0.42
C ASN A 27 -7.26 5.53 -0.07
N LEU A 28 -5.96 5.32 -0.35
CA LEU A 28 -5.27 4.07 -0.02
C LEU A 28 -5.13 3.81 1.49
N THR A 29 -5.34 4.82 2.33
CA THR A 29 -5.43 4.66 3.80
C THR A 29 -6.83 4.27 4.29
N GLN A 30 -7.85 4.40 3.44
CA GLN A 30 -9.24 4.17 3.81
C GLN A 30 -9.65 2.72 3.51
N LEU A 31 -10.15 2.02 4.54
CA LEU A 31 -10.62 0.63 4.39
C LEU A 31 -11.75 0.52 3.36
N THR A 32 -12.73 1.41 3.40
CA THR A 32 -13.89 1.38 2.48
C THR A 32 -13.45 1.50 1.03
N TYR A 33 -12.53 2.43 0.74
CA TYR A 33 -11.95 2.57 -0.59
C TYR A 33 -11.22 1.31 -1.02
N CYS A 34 -10.28 0.82 -0.19
CA CYS A 34 -9.48 -0.35 -0.54
C CYS A 34 -10.33 -1.62 -0.73
N ARG A 35 -11.43 -1.73 0.02
CA ARG A 35 -12.41 -2.82 -0.15
C ARG A 35 -13.15 -2.72 -1.47
N ASN A 36 -13.59 -1.53 -1.85
CA ASN A 36 -14.34 -1.32 -3.09
C ASN A 36 -13.45 -1.41 -4.33
N THR A 37 -12.23 -0.88 -4.25
CA THR A 37 -11.28 -0.82 -5.37
C THR A 37 -10.55 -2.15 -5.57
N PHE A 38 -10.10 -2.81 -4.50
CA PHE A 38 -9.24 -4.00 -4.58
C PHE A 38 -9.86 -5.28 -4.00
N GLY A 39 -10.97 -5.18 -3.26
CA GLY A 39 -11.50 -6.31 -2.48
C GLY A 39 -10.71 -6.62 -1.21
N LEU A 40 -9.82 -5.72 -0.78
CA LEU A 40 -9.02 -5.89 0.42
C LEU A 40 -9.83 -5.62 1.69
N SER A 41 -9.57 -6.39 2.74
CA SER A 41 -10.17 -6.18 4.07
C SER A 41 -9.30 -5.30 4.98
N PHE A 42 -8.28 -4.67 4.41
CA PHE A 42 -7.35 -3.78 5.07
C PHE A 42 -7.03 -2.62 4.13
N PRO A 43 -6.71 -1.43 4.67
CA PRO A 43 -6.07 -0.37 3.90
C PRO A 43 -4.82 -0.88 3.18
N VAL A 44 -4.54 -0.33 1.98
CA VAL A 44 -3.31 -0.61 1.25
C VAL A 44 -2.13 0.07 1.95
N LEU A 45 -2.34 1.29 2.42
CA LEU A 45 -1.36 2.07 3.17
C LEU A 45 -1.83 2.27 4.61
N LYS A 46 -0.88 2.28 5.53
CA LYS A 46 -1.12 2.70 6.91
C LYS A 46 0.01 3.64 7.34
N LEU A 47 -0.37 4.77 7.93
CA LEU A 47 0.57 5.79 8.37
C LEU A 47 1.41 5.25 9.54
N ALA A 48 2.73 5.36 9.43
CA ALA A 48 3.65 5.17 10.54
C ALA A 48 3.87 6.49 11.28
N LYS A 49 4.04 6.40 12.60
CA LYS A 49 4.26 7.57 13.46
C LYS A 49 5.56 8.31 13.09
N SER A 50 6.59 7.57 12.71
CA SER A 50 7.88 8.08 12.28
C SER A 50 8.59 7.04 11.40
N PRO A 51 9.71 7.36 10.72
CA PRO A 51 10.48 6.38 9.96
C PRO A 51 11.30 5.42 10.84
N ARG A 52 11.22 5.55 12.18
CA ARG A 52 12.02 4.72 13.08
C ARG A 52 11.57 3.25 13.03
N PRO A 53 12.50 2.27 13.08
CA PRO A 53 12.16 0.86 12.94
C PRO A 53 11.10 0.33 13.92
N GLU A 54 11.05 0.85 15.15
CA GLU A 54 10.02 0.51 16.14
C GLU A 54 8.62 0.99 15.72
N ASP A 55 8.50 2.19 15.17
CA ASP A 55 7.23 2.74 14.70
C ASP A 55 6.76 2.04 13.43
N ILE A 56 7.68 1.68 12.52
CA ILE A 56 7.38 0.86 11.34
C ILE A 56 6.87 -0.52 11.74
N ARG A 57 7.57 -1.22 12.65
CA ARG A 57 7.15 -2.55 13.14
C ARG A 57 5.80 -2.49 13.86
N SER A 58 5.54 -1.44 14.62
CA SER A 58 4.26 -1.20 15.27
C SER A 58 3.14 -0.98 14.25
N ALA A 59 3.36 -0.10 13.27
CA ALA A 59 2.41 0.20 12.22
C ALA A 59 2.08 -1.03 11.36
N ALA A 60 3.05 -1.93 11.14
CA ALA A 60 2.90 -3.09 10.26
C ALA A 60 1.94 -4.20 10.76
N LYS A 61 1.47 -4.10 12.01
CA LYS A 61 0.55 -5.06 12.60
C LYS A 61 -0.92 -4.66 12.44
N ASP A 62 -1.79 -5.68 12.34
CA ASP A 62 -3.24 -5.52 12.51
C ASP A 62 -3.65 -5.48 13.99
N ALA A 63 -4.93 -5.25 14.27
CA ALA A 63 -5.48 -5.23 15.63
C ALA A 63 -5.36 -6.58 16.39
N LYS A 64 -4.93 -7.63 15.70
CA LYS A 64 -4.67 -8.96 16.27
C LYS A 64 -3.17 -9.26 16.33
N GLU A 65 -2.33 -8.22 16.31
CA GLU A 65 -0.86 -8.28 16.37
C GLU A 65 -0.19 -9.08 15.23
N ARG A 66 -0.90 -9.29 14.12
CA ARG A 66 -0.36 -10.04 12.97
C ARG A 66 0.23 -9.09 11.95
N ASN A 67 1.42 -9.41 11.43
CA ASN A 67 2.04 -8.65 10.36
C ASN A 67 1.19 -8.72 9.09
N ARG A 68 0.77 -7.55 8.60
CA ARG A 68 -0.01 -7.37 7.37
C ARG A 68 0.68 -6.46 6.37
N TYR A 69 1.56 -5.60 6.85
CA TYR A 69 2.28 -4.64 6.04
C TYR A 69 3.78 -4.94 6.07
N SER A 70 4.49 -4.43 5.08
CA SER A 70 5.93 -4.59 4.99
C SER A 70 6.63 -3.77 6.07
N THR A 71 7.63 -4.38 6.70
CA THR A 71 8.52 -3.70 7.66
C THR A 71 9.82 -3.22 7.00
N THR A 72 10.07 -3.62 5.75
CA THR A 72 11.32 -3.33 5.02
C THR A 72 11.10 -2.45 3.79
N LYS A 73 9.87 -2.43 3.25
CA LYS A 73 9.46 -1.55 2.15
C LYS A 73 8.42 -0.57 2.70
N VAL A 74 8.83 0.68 2.81
CA VAL A 74 8.04 1.79 3.37
C VAL A 74 8.00 2.86 2.30
N ALA A 75 6.82 3.39 2.01
CA ALA A 75 6.69 4.51 1.07
C ALA A 75 6.78 5.84 1.82
N GLN A 76 7.44 6.83 1.23
CA GLN A 76 7.55 8.18 1.78
C GLN A 76 6.96 9.24 0.85
N ARG A 77 6.09 10.11 1.37
CA ARG A 77 5.61 11.29 0.63
C ARG A 77 5.61 12.50 1.56
N GLY A 78 6.51 13.46 1.26
CA GLY A 78 6.81 14.55 2.18
C GLY A 78 7.34 14.02 3.52
N GLU A 79 6.75 14.48 4.62
CA GLU A 79 7.12 14.06 5.98
C GLU A 79 6.41 12.77 6.45
N LYS A 80 5.50 12.24 5.64
CA LYS A 80 4.69 11.06 5.99
C LYS A 80 5.35 9.77 5.51
N ASN A 81 5.32 8.76 6.37
CA ASN A 81 5.83 7.42 6.10
C ASN A 81 4.69 6.41 6.16
N TYR A 82 4.61 5.51 5.19
CA TYR A 82 3.51 4.57 5.05
C TYR A 82 4.02 3.13 4.96
N VAL A 83 3.48 2.25 5.79
CA VAL A 83 3.68 0.80 5.63
C VAL A 83 2.70 0.28 4.57
N ILE A 84 3.16 -0.67 3.75
CA ILE A 84 2.46 -1.14 2.56
C ILE A 84 1.93 -2.56 2.79
N CYS A 85 0.65 -2.80 2.50
CA CYS A 85 0.02 -4.11 2.66
C CYS A 85 0.68 -5.15 1.73
N THR A 86 1.09 -6.29 2.30
CA THR A 86 1.80 -7.36 1.56
C THR A 86 0.90 -8.52 1.16
N GLN A 87 -0.36 -8.53 1.61
CA GLN A 87 -1.29 -9.65 1.44
C GLN A 87 -2.22 -9.47 0.24
N TRP A 88 -1.67 -9.70 -0.94
CA TRP A 88 -2.42 -9.76 -2.20
C TRP A 88 -2.63 -11.21 -2.62
N THR A 89 -3.88 -11.62 -2.80
CA THR A 89 -4.22 -12.94 -3.33
C THR A 89 -4.67 -12.80 -4.78
N ASP A 90 -4.79 -13.93 -5.49
CA ASP A 90 -5.12 -13.94 -6.92
C ASP A 90 -6.39 -13.15 -7.28
N ARG A 91 -7.39 -13.12 -6.38
CA ARG A 91 -8.62 -12.34 -6.59
C ARG A 91 -8.41 -10.83 -6.56
N HIS A 92 -7.35 -10.34 -5.88
CA HIS A 92 -7.04 -8.91 -5.78
C HIS A 92 -6.15 -8.44 -6.94
N ARG A 93 -5.29 -9.31 -7.49
CA ARG A 93 -4.25 -8.96 -8.47
C ARG A 93 -4.81 -8.25 -9.71
N ASN A 94 -5.92 -8.74 -10.27
CA ASN A 94 -6.55 -8.11 -11.43
C ASN A 94 -7.08 -6.70 -11.14
N ALA A 95 -7.60 -6.48 -9.93
CA ALA A 95 -8.06 -5.15 -9.52
C ALA A 95 -6.88 -4.19 -9.33
N PHE A 96 -5.79 -4.67 -8.72
CA PHE A 96 -4.54 -3.92 -8.63
C PHE A 96 -4.02 -3.50 -10.01
N CYS A 97 -3.89 -4.43 -10.96
CA CYS A 97 -3.35 -4.11 -12.29
C CYS A 97 -4.21 -3.07 -13.03
N ARG A 98 -5.54 -3.13 -12.92
CA ARG A 98 -6.42 -2.11 -13.51
C ARG A 98 -6.23 -0.74 -12.86
N TRP A 99 -6.15 -0.71 -11.54
CA TRP A 99 -5.89 0.53 -10.80
C TRP A 99 -4.52 1.11 -11.15
N GLN A 100 -3.47 0.28 -11.19
CA GLN A 100 -2.11 0.68 -11.55
C GLN A 100 -2.06 1.32 -12.94
N ALA A 101 -2.75 0.74 -13.92
CA ALA A 101 -2.77 1.27 -15.29
C ALA A 101 -3.31 2.72 -15.39
N ILE A 102 -4.13 3.17 -14.44
CA ILE A 102 -4.63 4.55 -14.38
C ILE A 102 -3.50 5.52 -14.05
N PHE A 103 -2.54 5.10 -13.23
CA PHE A 103 -1.48 5.96 -12.68
C PHE A 103 -0.11 5.73 -13.32
N SER A 104 0.08 4.63 -14.06
CA SER A 104 1.34 4.34 -14.77
C SER A 104 1.48 5.03 -16.13
N ASN A 105 0.40 5.60 -16.70
CA ASN A 105 0.41 6.23 -18.03
C ASN A 105 0.61 7.76 -18.01
N GLY A 106 1.14 8.31 -16.92
CA GLY A 106 1.38 9.75 -16.74
C GLY A 106 2.85 10.18 -16.74
N ALA A 107 3.77 9.33 -17.20
CA ALA A 107 5.20 9.63 -17.32
C ALA A 107 5.59 9.91 -18.78
#